data_AF-A0A9D4GT42-F1
#
_entry.id   AF-A0A9D4GT42-F1
#
_cell.length_a   1.000
_cell.length_b   1.000
_cell.length_c   1.000
_cell.angle_alpha   90.00
_cell.angle_beta   90.00
_cell.angle_gamma   90.00
#
_symmetry.space_group_name_H-M   'P 1'
#
loop_
_entity.id
_entity.type
_entity.pdbx_description
1 polymer ?
#
loop_
_entity_poly.entity_id
_entity_poly.type
_entity_poly.pdbx_seq_one_letter_code
_entity_poly.pdbx_strand_id
1 'polypeptide(L)'
;MYRNFCKVYKTEVLLPVLQSVARRLGQGEMYEGIALETDPLVMPRGASEIEVRAKQLVRLFENHECHMIMELRKKMSKEFTLVLAERGRVEETALPTDLWKRPVMKESFTILKPHMTESFYEKLMNNCEEKDDRVTFSRKHLDTCVADLARDVMAREKSNFESYTMFYENLLRACHQNLYQREQEVKQLRDQLKTTQQNILVEVQCQLANQGHDLIMEITALRAKVAEMREMNLNQQSEIRERVRQEYDELIQSLFNSTFMLKNKFDEFRNELHDDVFEKVSETRREALKAMSTVREKFGSTIDEGQAGEMMSKSEKLRELQHENHVLSTLILKMKAMKTWRQNHDSVQHVSRLRELKNESENNKKVCETMKMEAEEQIILLRQQIVALRKALADQQKEANDVKKQLDKELKEKLEKTHEAMQKARSQKQLEQAKQANIEKLLEELQDKECQLATLAEEKDRNLKQNSAYFEKIKRDVDVARKKLQHERNMKLDAFQRVDDLQAVVYDYESCVSRTQSAFTPMTPSTGKRSRVQSAHRSIASRGTPSSGLFPPAIIWPNNRTITPDMGNLNNEPSKKMQRPKTVGGRLRSRIADQLLNELDFDKHLTIVQLEELAIEGGKPIANY
;
A
#
# COMPACT_ATOMS: atom_id res chain seq x y z
N MET A 1 32.17 -52.63 -7.25
CA MET A 1 32.33 -51.22 -6.85
C MET A 1 33.37 -50.51 -7.72
N TYR A 2 34.69 -50.73 -7.54
CA TYR A 2 35.73 -49.99 -8.27
C TYR A 2 35.63 -50.09 -9.80
N ARG A 3 35.46 -51.31 -10.36
CA ARG A 3 35.29 -51.48 -11.82
C ARG A 3 34.10 -50.69 -12.38
N ASN A 4 32.97 -50.68 -11.66
CA ASN A 4 31.78 -49.94 -12.08
C ASN A 4 32.01 -48.43 -12.00
N PHE A 5 32.69 -47.96 -10.96
CA PHE A 5 33.08 -46.56 -10.83
C PHE A 5 34.00 -46.12 -11.99
N CYS A 6 35.02 -46.91 -12.31
CA CYS A 6 35.91 -46.63 -13.44
C CYS A 6 35.14 -46.62 -14.78
N LYS A 7 34.20 -47.55 -14.97
CA LYS A 7 33.33 -47.58 -16.15
C LYS A 7 32.52 -46.29 -16.28
N VAL A 8 31.77 -45.93 -15.22
CA VAL A 8 30.91 -44.74 -15.19
C VAL A 8 31.73 -43.46 -15.35
N TYR A 9 32.87 -43.35 -14.68
CA TYR A 9 33.79 -42.23 -14.84
C TYR A 9 34.31 -42.12 -16.27
N LYS A 10 34.67 -43.25 -16.90
CA LYS A 10 35.16 -43.28 -18.27
C LYS A 10 34.09 -42.79 -19.26
N THR A 11 32.86 -43.28 -19.12
CA THR A 11 31.76 -43.00 -20.05
C THR A 11 31.10 -41.64 -19.83
N GLU A 12 30.87 -41.23 -18.58
CA GLU A 12 30.09 -40.03 -18.26
C GLU A 12 30.95 -38.77 -18.07
N VAL A 13 32.23 -38.94 -17.73
CA VAL A 13 33.14 -37.83 -17.41
C VAL A 13 34.29 -37.74 -18.41
N LEU A 14 35.13 -38.77 -18.51
CA LEU A 14 36.39 -38.70 -19.24
C LEU A 14 36.18 -38.61 -20.76
N LEU A 15 35.42 -39.53 -21.36
CA LEU A 15 35.21 -39.58 -22.81
C LEU A 15 34.54 -38.30 -23.36
N PRO A 16 33.47 -37.75 -22.76
CA PRO A 16 32.87 -36.50 -23.21
C PRO A 16 33.83 -35.31 -23.15
N VAL A 17 34.68 -35.24 -22.11
CA VAL A 17 35.69 -34.19 -21.97
C VAL A 17 36.76 -34.31 -23.07
N LEU A 18 37.25 -35.52 -23.33
CA LEU A 18 38.22 -35.75 -24.40
C LEU A 18 37.62 -35.45 -25.78
N GLN A 19 36.38 -35.83 -26.05
CA GLN A 19 35.66 -35.49 -27.29
C GLN A 19 35.48 -33.97 -27.46
N SER A 20 35.14 -33.26 -26.38
CA SER A 20 35.00 -31.80 -26.39
C SER A 20 36.34 -31.11 -26.69
N VAL A 21 37.42 -31.55 -26.04
CA VAL A 21 38.77 -31.00 -26.24
C VAL A 21 39.29 -31.34 -27.63
N ALA A 22 39.09 -32.58 -28.10
CA ALA A 22 39.48 -33.01 -29.43
C ALA A 22 38.75 -32.25 -30.54
N ARG A 23 37.42 -32.04 -30.43
CA ARG A 23 36.65 -31.23 -31.38
C ARG A 23 37.20 -29.82 -31.49
N ARG A 24 37.50 -29.17 -30.36
CA ARG A 24 38.08 -27.81 -30.36
C ARG A 24 39.47 -27.79 -31.01
N LEU A 25 40.25 -28.86 -30.89
CA LEU A 25 41.58 -28.99 -31.51
C LEU A 25 41.54 -29.52 -32.95
N GLY A 26 40.36 -29.61 -33.58
CA GLY A 26 40.20 -30.12 -34.94
C GLY A 26 40.44 -31.63 -35.10
N GLN A 27 40.47 -32.38 -34.00
CA GLN A 27 40.72 -33.83 -33.94
C GLN A 27 39.45 -34.62 -33.57
N GLY A 28 38.27 -34.02 -33.79
CA GLY A 28 36.98 -34.58 -33.35
C GLY A 28 36.70 -35.99 -33.87
N GLU A 29 37.00 -36.23 -35.15
CA GLU A 29 36.76 -37.51 -35.84
C GLU A 29 37.49 -38.70 -35.18
N MET A 30 38.65 -38.47 -34.56
CA MET A 30 39.42 -39.53 -33.88
C MET A 30 38.76 -40.02 -32.58
N TYR A 31 37.83 -39.23 -32.04
CA TYR A 31 37.10 -39.53 -30.80
C TYR A 31 35.62 -39.79 -31.04
N GLU A 32 35.18 -39.69 -32.30
CA GLU A 32 33.83 -39.95 -32.77
C GLU A 32 33.76 -41.40 -33.24
N GLY A 33 33.30 -42.30 -32.35
CA GLY A 33 33.28 -43.76 -32.61
C GLY A 33 34.02 -44.62 -31.57
N ILE A 34 34.73 -44.01 -30.61
CA ILE A 34 35.26 -44.73 -29.43
C ILE A 34 34.08 -45.12 -28.53
N ALA A 35 33.46 -46.26 -28.83
CA ALA A 35 32.24 -46.73 -28.18
C ALA A 35 32.46 -47.96 -27.28
N LEU A 36 33.70 -48.41 -27.07
CA LEU A 36 33.97 -49.65 -26.33
C LEU A 36 34.73 -49.41 -25.00
N GLU A 37 34.26 -50.12 -23.97
CA GLU A 37 34.81 -50.10 -22.59
C GLU A 37 36.33 -50.33 -22.53
N THR A 38 36.88 -51.03 -23.51
CA THR A 38 38.26 -51.52 -23.57
C THR A 38 39.24 -50.63 -24.32
N ASP A 39 38.80 -49.61 -25.04
CA ASP A 39 39.70 -48.82 -25.88
C ASP A 39 40.59 -47.89 -25.03
N PRO A 40 41.92 -47.87 -25.24
CA PRO A 40 42.81 -46.96 -24.54
C PRO A 40 42.50 -45.52 -24.95
N LEU A 41 42.07 -44.70 -24.00
CA LEU A 41 41.80 -43.28 -24.22
C LEU A 41 43.12 -42.51 -24.19
N VAL A 42 43.53 -42.01 -25.35
CA VAL A 42 44.73 -41.17 -25.50
C VAL A 42 44.33 -39.70 -25.41
N MET A 43 45.19 -38.87 -24.83
CA MET A 43 45.01 -37.42 -24.77
C MET A 43 45.11 -36.78 -26.17
N PRO A 44 44.21 -35.84 -26.55
CA PRO A 44 44.30 -35.14 -27.82
C PRO A 44 45.65 -34.44 -27.98
N ARG A 45 46.24 -34.49 -29.17
CA ARG A 45 47.57 -33.89 -29.40
C ARG A 45 47.46 -32.37 -29.29
N GLY A 46 48.24 -31.78 -28.38
CA GLY A 46 48.22 -30.35 -28.07
C GLY A 46 47.32 -29.96 -26.89
N ALA A 47 46.58 -30.90 -26.29
CA ALA A 47 45.84 -30.63 -25.06
C ALA A 47 46.77 -30.64 -23.84
N SER A 48 46.69 -29.61 -23.01
CA SER A 48 47.40 -29.58 -21.73
C SER A 48 46.67 -30.46 -20.70
N GLU A 49 47.43 -31.18 -19.87
CA GLU A 49 46.87 -32.04 -18.82
C GLU A 49 46.01 -31.24 -17.82
N ILE A 50 46.45 -30.02 -17.46
CA ILE A 50 45.71 -29.16 -16.53
C ILE A 50 44.33 -28.78 -17.09
N GLU A 51 44.24 -28.56 -18.39
CA GLU A 51 43.00 -28.18 -19.06
C GLU A 51 42.00 -29.33 -19.08
N VAL A 52 42.48 -30.54 -19.39
CA VAL A 52 41.62 -31.73 -19.39
C VAL A 52 41.15 -32.06 -17.96
N ARG A 53 42.01 -31.94 -16.96
CA ARG A 53 41.63 -32.13 -15.55
C ARG A 53 40.63 -31.07 -15.08
N ALA A 54 40.80 -29.80 -15.47
CA ALA A 54 39.85 -28.74 -15.15
C ALA A 54 38.46 -29.04 -15.74
N LYS A 55 38.40 -29.48 -17.00
CA LYS A 55 37.13 -29.87 -17.64
C LYS A 55 36.51 -31.14 -17.05
N GLN A 56 37.32 -32.12 -16.64
CA GLN A 56 36.85 -33.28 -15.88
C GLN A 56 36.21 -32.88 -14.56
N LEU A 57 36.82 -31.93 -13.84
CA LEU A 57 36.29 -31.42 -12.58
C LEU A 57 34.94 -30.71 -12.77
N VAL A 58 34.82 -29.86 -13.80
CA VAL A 58 33.55 -29.21 -14.16
C VAL A 58 32.48 -30.27 -14.45
N ARG A 59 32.81 -31.28 -15.25
CA ARG A 59 31.88 -32.36 -15.59
C ARG A 59 31.45 -33.20 -14.38
N LEU A 60 32.35 -33.42 -13.41
CA LEU A 60 32.02 -34.07 -12.14
C LEU A 60 31.02 -33.24 -11.33
N PHE A 61 31.19 -31.91 -11.29
CA PHE A 61 30.23 -31.03 -10.62
C PHE A 61 28.87 -31.03 -11.30
N GLU A 62 28.81 -30.96 -12.63
CA GLU A 62 27.55 -31.08 -13.39
C GLU A 62 26.82 -32.39 -13.07
N ASN A 63 27.54 -33.53 -13.07
CA ASN A 63 26.95 -34.83 -12.74
C ASN A 63 26.45 -34.88 -11.28
N HIS A 64 27.19 -34.28 -10.34
CA HIS A 64 26.78 -34.21 -8.94
C HIS A 64 25.54 -33.33 -8.74
N GLU A 65 25.49 -32.17 -9.39
CA GLU A 65 24.33 -31.27 -9.38
C GLU A 65 23.09 -31.96 -9.95
N CYS A 66 23.23 -32.66 -11.08
CA CYS A 66 22.13 -33.44 -11.67
C CYS A 66 21.61 -34.51 -10.70
N HIS A 67 22.51 -35.20 -9.99
CA HIS A 67 22.13 -36.17 -8.96
C HIS A 67 21.40 -35.50 -7.78
N MET A 68 21.89 -34.36 -7.28
CA MET A 68 21.24 -33.60 -6.20
C MET A 68 19.84 -33.13 -6.61
N ILE A 69 19.68 -32.62 -7.84
CA ILE A 69 18.40 -32.20 -8.39
C ILE A 69 17.44 -33.40 -8.48
N MET A 70 17.92 -34.54 -8.95
CA MET A 70 17.11 -35.77 -9.02
C MET A 70 16.63 -36.21 -7.63
N GLU A 71 17.49 -36.19 -6.62
CA GLU A 71 17.12 -36.56 -5.24
C GLU A 71 16.12 -35.55 -4.63
N LEU A 72 16.29 -34.25 -4.89
CA LEU A 72 15.32 -33.22 -4.49
C LEU A 72 13.97 -33.44 -5.17
N ARG A 73 13.94 -33.77 -6.47
CA ARG A 73 12.71 -34.10 -7.20
C ARG A 73 12.02 -35.32 -6.60
N LYS A 74 12.76 -36.40 -6.30
CA LYS A 74 12.21 -37.58 -5.62
C LYS A 74 11.62 -37.24 -4.25
N LYS A 75 12.30 -36.42 -3.46
CA LYS A 75 11.79 -35.97 -2.16
C LYS A 75 10.50 -35.17 -2.34
N MET A 76 10.49 -34.22 -3.26
CA MET A 76 9.30 -33.41 -3.57
C MET A 76 8.13 -34.28 -4.03
N SER A 77 8.36 -35.29 -4.86
CA SER A 77 7.31 -36.26 -5.24
C SER A 77 6.77 -37.04 -4.04
N LYS A 78 7.62 -37.48 -3.11
CA LYS A 78 7.17 -38.17 -1.89
C LYS A 78 6.31 -37.26 -1.01
N GLU A 79 6.75 -36.03 -0.77
CA GLU A 79 6.00 -35.02 -0.01
C GLU A 79 4.67 -34.69 -0.69
N PHE A 80 4.67 -34.53 -2.02
CA PHE A 80 3.46 -34.25 -2.79
C PHE A 80 2.43 -35.38 -2.68
N THR A 81 2.88 -36.64 -2.77
CA THR A 81 2.02 -37.81 -2.54
C THR A 81 1.47 -37.84 -1.12
N LEU A 82 2.27 -37.43 -0.12
CA LEU A 82 1.86 -37.37 1.28
C LEU A 82 0.78 -36.29 1.50
N VAL A 83 0.95 -35.11 0.89
CA VAL A 83 -0.05 -34.04 0.89
C VAL A 83 -1.36 -34.48 0.21
N LEU A 84 -1.28 -35.19 -0.91
CA LEU A 84 -2.46 -35.74 -1.58
C LEU A 84 -3.16 -36.82 -0.73
N ALA A 85 -2.40 -37.70 -0.08
CA ALA A 85 -2.94 -38.71 0.82
C ALA A 85 -3.63 -38.09 2.05
N GLU A 86 -3.05 -37.06 2.64
CA GLU A 86 -3.66 -36.31 3.75
C GLU A 86 -4.90 -35.54 3.30
N ARG A 87 -4.88 -34.94 2.09
CA ARG A 87 -6.05 -34.27 1.53
C ARG A 87 -7.21 -35.25 1.27
N GLY A 88 -6.91 -36.48 0.83
CA GLY A 88 -7.91 -37.54 0.69
C GLY A 88 -8.51 -38.01 2.02
N ARG A 89 -7.70 -38.06 3.11
CA ARG A 89 -8.20 -38.38 4.46
C ARG A 89 -9.14 -37.33 5.04
N VAL A 90 -9.03 -36.07 4.63
CA VAL A 90 -9.91 -34.98 5.08
C VAL A 90 -11.34 -35.15 4.53
N GLU A 91 -11.53 -35.82 3.38
CA GLU A 91 -12.87 -36.09 2.82
C GLU A 91 -13.56 -37.31 3.46
N GLU A 92 -12.85 -38.37 3.86
CA GLU A 92 -13.46 -39.58 4.44
C GLU A 92 -13.40 -39.66 5.98
N THR A 93 -12.57 -38.86 6.64
CA THR A 93 -12.47 -38.78 8.09
C THR A 93 -12.16 -37.36 8.53
N ALA A 94 -13.17 -36.48 8.50
CA ALA A 94 -13.13 -35.31 9.34
C ALA A 94 -12.97 -35.78 10.80
N LEU A 95 -11.77 -35.61 11.37
CA LEU A 95 -11.52 -35.80 12.79
C LEU A 95 -12.67 -35.15 13.58
N PRO A 96 -13.28 -35.85 14.57
CA PRO A 96 -14.39 -35.30 15.32
C PRO A 96 -14.02 -33.93 15.89
N THR A 97 -14.61 -32.88 15.34
CA THR A 97 -14.43 -31.49 15.81
C THR A 97 -15.05 -31.25 17.19
N ASP A 98 -15.68 -32.28 17.77
CA ASP A 98 -16.32 -32.24 19.09
C ASP A 98 -15.34 -32.26 20.26
N LEU A 99 -14.06 -32.59 20.07
CA LEU A 99 -13.02 -32.41 21.10
C LEU A 99 -12.72 -30.92 21.36
N TRP A 100 -13.12 -30.02 20.46
CA TRP A 100 -12.68 -28.62 20.43
C TRP A 100 -13.74 -27.64 20.94
N LYS A 101 -14.91 -28.14 21.37
CA LYS A 101 -16.07 -27.33 21.79
C LYS A 101 -16.14 -27.09 23.31
N ARG A 102 -15.18 -27.57 24.10
CA ARG A 102 -15.19 -27.37 25.55
C ARG A 102 -14.53 -26.03 25.93
N PRO A 103 -15.12 -25.25 26.87
CA PRO A 103 -14.56 -23.99 27.31
C PRO A 103 -13.20 -24.21 28.00
N VAL A 104 -12.27 -23.29 27.75
CA VAL A 104 -10.92 -23.26 28.32
C VAL A 104 -11.01 -23.07 29.84
N MET A 105 -10.57 -24.07 30.62
CA MET A 105 -10.26 -23.86 32.03
C MET A 105 -8.84 -23.29 32.17
N LYS A 106 -8.66 -22.37 33.13
CA LYS A 106 -7.36 -21.77 33.47
C LYS A 106 -6.34 -22.85 33.81
N GLU A 107 -5.14 -22.71 33.26
CA GLU A 107 -3.99 -23.55 33.58
C GLU A 107 -3.69 -23.48 35.07
N SER A 108 -4.05 -24.52 35.81
CA SER A 108 -3.56 -24.76 37.16
C SER A 108 -2.64 -25.98 37.12
N PHE A 109 -1.34 -25.72 37.00
CA PHE A 109 -0.27 -26.71 37.00
C PHE A 109 0.14 -27.13 38.42
N THR A 110 -0.83 -27.22 39.33
CA THR A 110 -0.58 -27.72 40.69
C THR A 110 -0.94 -29.18 40.72
N ILE A 111 0.05 -30.05 40.50
CA ILE A 111 -0.03 -31.45 40.91
C ILE A 111 -0.09 -31.41 42.45
N LEU A 112 -1.30 -31.41 42.99
CA LEU A 112 -1.50 -31.54 44.43
C LEU A 112 -0.82 -32.83 44.88
N LYS A 113 0.03 -32.74 45.91
CA LYS A 113 0.62 -33.92 46.54
C LYS A 113 -0.55 -34.84 46.92
N PRO A 114 -0.68 -36.04 46.32
CA PRO A 114 -1.83 -36.87 46.60
C PRO A 114 -1.72 -37.36 48.03
N HIS A 115 -2.63 -36.94 48.90
CA HIS A 115 -2.76 -37.44 50.27
C HIS A 115 -3.35 -38.86 50.29
N MET A 116 -3.21 -39.63 49.21
CA MET A 116 -3.83 -40.94 49.05
C MET A 116 -3.27 -41.96 50.04
N THR A 117 -1.96 -41.91 50.29
CA THR A 117 -1.31 -42.77 51.29
C THR A 117 -1.76 -42.40 52.70
N GLU A 118 -1.92 -41.11 52.98
CA GLU A 118 -2.39 -40.59 54.27
C GLU A 118 -3.88 -40.93 54.50
N SER A 119 -4.72 -40.75 53.47
CA SER A 119 -6.14 -41.10 53.50
C SER A 119 -6.38 -42.61 53.60
N PHE A 120 -5.55 -43.41 52.95
CA PHE A 120 -5.59 -44.87 53.08
C PHE A 120 -5.17 -45.30 54.48
N TYR A 121 -4.10 -44.72 55.02
CA TYR A 121 -3.64 -44.98 56.38
C TYR A 121 -4.72 -44.63 57.41
N GLU A 122 -5.33 -43.45 57.33
CA GLU A 122 -6.43 -43.04 58.22
C GLU A 122 -7.62 -44.01 58.15
N LYS A 123 -8.06 -44.38 56.95
CA LYS A 123 -9.16 -45.34 56.77
C LYS A 123 -8.82 -46.74 57.30
N LEU A 124 -7.57 -47.18 57.11
CA LEU A 124 -7.10 -48.47 57.60
C LEU A 124 -7.09 -48.52 59.13
N MET A 125 -6.59 -47.46 59.77
CA MET A 125 -6.47 -47.36 61.23
C MET A 125 -7.80 -47.13 61.96
N ASN A 126 -8.85 -46.64 61.28
CA ASN A 126 -10.15 -46.37 61.91
C ASN A 126 -10.88 -47.60 62.47
N ASN A 127 -10.58 -48.82 62.00
CA ASN A 127 -11.22 -50.07 62.46
C ASN A 127 -10.18 -51.16 62.79
N CYS A 128 -9.03 -50.80 63.37
CA CYS A 128 -8.02 -51.79 63.79
C CYS A 128 -8.25 -52.28 65.23
N GLU A 129 -8.01 -53.57 65.47
CA GLU A 129 -7.93 -54.12 66.83
C GLU A 129 -6.44 -54.18 67.22
N GLU A 130 -6.05 -53.33 68.17
CA GLU A 130 -4.67 -53.23 68.65
C GLU A 130 -4.55 -53.94 70.01
N LYS A 131 -3.77 -55.02 70.06
CA LYS A 131 -3.45 -55.76 71.30
C LYS A 131 -1.94 -55.73 71.49
N ASP A 132 -1.45 -55.22 72.62
CA ASP A 132 -0.07 -55.08 73.16
C ASP A 132 1.15 -55.11 72.19
N ASP A 133 1.21 -56.00 71.20
CA ASP A 133 2.28 -56.10 70.20
C ASP A 133 1.81 -56.56 68.78
N ARG A 134 0.49 -56.56 68.51
CA ARG A 134 -0.09 -56.98 67.21
C ARG A 134 -1.32 -56.15 66.85
N VAL A 135 -1.31 -55.61 65.63
CA VAL A 135 -2.47 -54.97 65.00
C VAL A 135 -3.17 -56.00 64.11
N THR A 136 -4.45 -56.28 64.37
CA THR A 136 -5.25 -57.18 63.55
C THR A 136 -6.38 -56.44 62.85
N PHE A 137 -6.57 -56.76 61.56
CA PHE A 137 -7.61 -56.17 60.73
C PHE A 137 -8.60 -57.26 60.29
N SER A 138 -9.89 -56.92 60.29
CA SER A 138 -10.88 -57.77 59.63
C SER A 138 -10.61 -57.81 58.12
N ARG A 139 -10.63 -59.00 57.53
CA ARG A 139 -10.44 -59.19 56.08
C ARG A 139 -11.39 -58.31 55.26
N LYS A 140 -12.65 -58.19 55.68
CA LYS A 140 -13.65 -57.35 55.00
C LYS A 140 -13.29 -55.86 55.02
N HIS A 141 -12.72 -55.37 56.13
CA HIS A 141 -12.30 -53.97 56.28
C HIS A 141 -11.08 -53.67 55.40
N LEU A 142 -10.08 -54.58 55.41
CA LEU A 142 -8.90 -54.46 54.56
C LEU A 142 -9.27 -54.48 53.07
N ASP A 143 -10.13 -55.41 52.64
CA ASP A 143 -10.60 -55.51 51.25
C ASP A 143 -11.33 -54.21 50.82
N THR A 144 -12.09 -53.58 51.72
CA THR A 144 -12.78 -52.31 51.47
C THR A 144 -11.77 -51.15 51.34
N CYS A 145 -10.80 -51.04 52.25
CA CYS A 145 -9.79 -49.99 52.20
C CYS A 145 -8.90 -50.09 50.95
N VAL A 146 -8.56 -51.32 50.53
CA VAL A 146 -7.79 -51.56 49.30
C VAL A 146 -8.62 -51.22 48.05
N ALA A 147 -9.91 -51.56 48.03
CA ALA A 147 -10.81 -51.17 46.94
C ALA A 147 -10.99 -49.65 46.84
N ASP A 148 -11.06 -48.94 47.97
CA ASP A 148 -11.06 -47.48 48.05
C ASP A 148 -9.77 -46.89 47.48
N LEU A 149 -8.61 -47.38 47.92
CA LEU A 149 -7.32 -46.93 47.42
C LEU A 149 -7.21 -47.15 45.90
N ALA A 150 -7.66 -48.31 45.40
CA ALA A 150 -7.68 -48.59 43.97
C ALA A 150 -8.56 -47.60 43.20
N ARG A 151 -9.73 -47.22 43.75
CA ARG A 151 -10.60 -46.19 43.15
C ARG A 151 -9.93 -44.81 43.16
N ASP A 152 -9.27 -44.44 44.25
CA ASP A 152 -8.58 -43.16 44.36
C ASP A 152 -7.37 -43.07 43.40
N VAL A 153 -6.61 -44.18 43.23
CA VAL A 153 -5.53 -44.29 42.22
C VAL A 153 -6.09 -44.11 40.82
N MET A 154 -7.16 -44.83 40.47
CA MET A 154 -7.77 -44.72 39.14
C MET A 154 -8.33 -43.32 38.88
N ALA A 155 -8.94 -42.67 39.87
CA ALA A 155 -9.44 -41.31 39.75
C ALA A 155 -8.31 -40.29 39.53
N ARG A 156 -7.20 -40.42 40.27
CA ARG A 156 -6.01 -39.59 40.08
C ARG A 156 -5.40 -39.78 38.70
N GLU A 157 -5.18 -41.03 38.28
CA GLU A 157 -4.59 -41.30 36.96
C GLU A 157 -5.48 -40.75 35.85
N LYS A 158 -6.80 -40.96 35.93
CA LYS A 158 -7.76 -40.36 35.00
C LYS A 158 -7.64 -38.83 34.94
N SER A 159 -7.59 -38.17 36.10
CA SER A 159 -7.42 -36.71 36.18
C SER A 159 -6.08 -36.23 35.61
N ASN A 160 -4.99 -36.99 35.80
CA ASN A 160 -3.69 -36.68 35.22
C ASN A 160 -3.73 -36.80 33.69
N PHE A 161 -4.29 -37.91 33.17
CA PHE A 161 -4.47 -38.11 31.73
C PHE A 161 -5.28 -36.97 31.11
N GLU A 162 -6.41 -36.59 31.71
CA GLU A 162 -7.22 -35.46 31.24
C GLU A 162 -6.42 -34.15 31.24
N SER A 163 -5.60 -33.89 32.27
CA SER A 163 -4.76 -32.70 32.35
C SER A 163 -3.68 -32.65 31.26
N TYR A 164 -3.00 -33.77 31.01
CA TYR A 164 -2.01 -33.88 29.94
C TYR A 164 -2.65 -33.75 28.55
N THR A 165 -3.78 -34.43 28.31
CA THR A 165 -4.51 -34.32 27.05
C THR A 165 -4.90 -32.88 26.77
N MET A 166 -5.47 -32.18 27.76
CA MET A 166 -5.84 -30.76 27.63
C MET A 166 -4.63 -29.85 27.35
N PHE A 167 -3.49 -30.10 28.00
CA PHE A 167 -2.26 -29.35 27.73
C PHE A 167 -1.81 -29.51 26.27
N TYR A 168 -1.76 -30.74 25.76
CA TYR A 168 -1.35 -30.99 24.39
C TYR A 168 -2.35 -30.45 23.37
N GLU A 169 -3.65 -30.50 23.66
CA GLU A 169 -4.67 -29.87 22.82
C GLU A 169 -4.50 -28.35 22.74
N ASN A 170 -4.23 -27.69 23.87
CA ASN A 170 -3.98 -26.26 23.91
C ASN A 170 -2.70 -25.88 23.16
N LEU A 171 -1.63 -26.65 23.34
CA LEU A 171 -0.37 -26.45 22.61
C LEU A 171 -0.59 -26.60 21.10
N LEU A 172 -1.33 -27.63 20.65
CA LEU A 172 -1.65 -27.84 19.24
C LEU A 172 -2.48 -26.70 18.67
N ARG A 173 -3.49 -26.22 19.42
CA ARG A 173 -4.32 -25.08 19.01
C ARG A 173 -3.48 -23.80 18.86
N ALA A 174 -2.57 -23.55 19.79
CA ALA A 174 -1.64 -22.41 19.72
C ALA A 174 -0.70 -22.51 18.51
N CYS A 175 -0.12 -23.69 18.26
CA CYS A 175 0.71 -23.95 17.09
C CYS A 175 -0.07 -23.73 15.77
N HIS A 176 -1.31 -24.24 15.70
CA HIS A 176 -2.17 -24.07 14.52
C HIS A 176 -2.50 -22.60 14.26
N GLN A 177 -2.88 -21.86 15.31
CA GLN A 177 -3.16 -20.42 15.19
C GLN A 177 -1.93 -19.64 14.73
N ASN A 178 -0.74 -19.96 15.25
CA ASN A 178 0.50 -19.32 14.81
C ASN A 178 0.80 -19.63 13.34
N LEU A 179 0.66 -20.89 12.93
CA LEU A 179 0.90 -21.32 11.55
C LEU A 179 -0.06 -20.63 10.57
N TYR A 180 -1.34 -20.55 10.92
CA TYR A 180 -2.34 -19.83 10.14
C TYR A 180 -2.00 -18.34 9.99
N GLN A 181 -1.58 -17.68 11.08
CA GLN A 181 -1.16 -16.29 11.05
C GLN A 181 0.06 -16.09 10.13
N ARG A 182 1.05 -16.98 10.20
CA ARG A 182 2.23 -16.95 9.32
C ARG A 182 1.89 -17.18 7.86
N GLU A 183 0.97 -18.10 7.57
CA GLU A 183 0.51 -18.33 6.19
C GLU A 183 -0.19 -17.09 5.62
N GLN A 184 -1.00 -16.39 6.41
CA GLN A 184 -1.60 -15.12 5.99
C GLN A 184 -0.56 -14.02 5.75
N GLU A 185 0.42 -13.87 6.64
CA GLU A 185 1.53 -12.92 6.45
C GLU A 185 2.29 -13.19 5.15
N VAL A 186 2.63 -14.46 4.87
CA VAL A 186 3.31 -14.86 3.64
C VAL A 186 2.45 -14.56 2.40
N LYS A 187 1.14 -14.81 2.48
CA LYS A 187 0.22 -14.49 1.38
C LYS A 187 0.19 -12.98 1.12
N GLN A 188 0.06 -12.17 2.17
CA GLN A 188 0.06 -10.71 2.06
C GLN A 188 1.37 -10.18 1.45
N LEU A 189 2.52 -10.70 1.89
CA LEU A 189 3.83 -10.31 1.34
C LEU A 189 3.98 -10.69 -0.14
N ARG A 190 3.45 -11.85 -0.56
CA ARG A 190 3.43 -12.26 -1.97
C ARG A 190 2.56 -11.34 -2.82
N ASP A 191 1.38 -10.98 -2.32
CA ASP A 191 0.46 -10.07 -3.02
C ASP A 191 1.07 -8.65 -3.15
N GLN A 192 1.74 -8.18 -2.09
CA GLN A 192 2.49 -6.92 -2.12
C GLN A 192 3.63 -6.98 -3.13
N LEU A 193 4.43 -8.05 -3.15
CA LEU A 193 5.53 -8.22 -4.10
C LEU A 193 5.01 -8.19 -5.55
N LYS A 194 3.92 -8.90 -5.84
CA LYS A 194 3.30 -8.93 -7.17
C LYS A 194 2.82 -7.54 -7.60
N THR A 195 2.22 -6.80 -6.67
CA THR A 195 1.76 -5.42 -6.92
C THR A 195 2.94 -4.48 -7.20
N THR A 196 3.99 -4.54 -6.38
CA THR A 196 5.21 -3.74 -6.57
C THR A 196 5.89 -4.07 -7.89
N GLN A 197 5.99 -5.35 -8.26
CA GLN A 197 6.58 -5.77 -9.53
C GLN A 197 5.77 -5.25 -10.72
N GLN A 198 4.43 -5.28 -10.65
CA GLN A 198 3.58 -4.70 -11.68
C GLN A 198 3.77 -3.18 -11.80
N ASN A 199 3.86 -2.48 -10.67
CA ASN A 199 4.10 -1.03 -10.66
C ASN A 199 5.46 -0.67 -11.29
N ILE A 200 6.52 -1.40 -10.93
CA ILE A 200 7.85 -1.21 -11.52
C ILE A 200 7.82 -1.47 -13.03
N LEU A 201 7.12 -2.52 -13.48
CA LEU A 201 7.00 -2.82 -14.91
C LEU A 201 6.33 -1.66 -15.66
N VAL A 202 5.22 -1.13 -15.13
CA VAL A 202 4.51 0.02 -15.71
C VAL A 202 5.42 1.25 -15.73
N GLU A 203 6.15 1.52 -14.65
CA GLU A 203 7.08 2.64 -14.56
C GLU A 203 8.20 2.53 -15.60
N VAL A 204 8.82 1.36 -15.73
CA VAL A 204 9.86 1.10 -16.75
C VAL A 204 9.30 1.27 -18.17
N GLN A 205 8.08 0.79 -18.43
CA GLN A 205 7.43 0.98 -19.72
C GLN A 205 7.17 2.46 -20.02
N CYS A 206 6.72 3.25 -19.04
CA CYS A 206 6.55 4.70 -19.19
C CYS A 206 7.89 5.41 -19.45
N GLN A 207 8.95 5.05 -18.72
CA GLN A 207 10.28 5.62 -18.93
C GLN A 207 10.83 5.29 -20.32
N LEU A 208 10.69 4.04 -20.77
CA LEU A 208 11.10 3.63 -22.11
C LEU A 208 10.29 4.34 -23.20
N ALA A 209 8.98 4.51 -22.99
CA ALA A 209 8.12 5.24 -23.92
C ALA A 209 8.53 6.73 -24.02
N ASN A 210 8.88 7.37 -22.90
CA ASN A 210 9.36 8.75 -22.90
C ASN A 210 10.70 8.88 -23.65
N GLN A 211 11.67 8.00 -23.36
CA GLN A 211 12.95 8.00 -24.08
C GLN A 211 12.77 7.71 -25.58
N GLY A 212 11.89 6.78 -25.94
CA GLY A 212 11.54 6.49 -27.32
C GLY A 212 10.90 7.69 -28.03
N HIS A 213 10.03 8.42 -27.33
CA HIS A 213 9.42 9.64 -27.85
C HIS A 213 10.47 10.74 -28.11
N ASP A 214 11.38 10.97 -27.16
CA ASP A 214 12.47 11.95 -27.29
C ASP A 214 13.36 11.64 -28.50
N LEU A 215 13.75 10.37 -28.68
CA LEU A 215 14.51 9.93 -29.84
C LEU A 215 13.74 10.12 -31.16
N ILE A 216 12.43 9.86 -31.18
CA ILE A 216 11.60 10.11 -32.35
C ILE A 216 11.53 11.61 -32.66
N MET A 217 11.42 12.47 -31.64
CA MET A 217 11.45 13.93 -31.82
C MET A 217 12.80 14.38 -32.40
N GLU A 218 13.91 13.87 -31.88
CA GLU A 218 15.25 14.16 -32.39
C GLU A 218 15.41 13.70 -33.85
N ILE A 219 15.01 12.46 -34.16
CA ILE A 219 15.01 11.95 -35.54
C ILE A 219 14.16 12.83 -36.45
N THR A 220 13.01 13.31 -35.97
CA THR A 220 12.13 14.18 -36.74
C THR A 220 12.78 15.55 -37.00
N ALA A 221 13.42 16.14 -35.99
CA ALA A 221 14.16 17.39 -36.11
C ALA A 221 15.36 17.25 -37.08
N LEU A 222 16.11 16.15 -36.98
CA LEU A 222 17.22 15.85 -37.89
C LEU A 222 16.73 15.66 -39.33
N ARG A 223 15.60 14.96 -39.54
CA ARG A 223 14.99 14.81 -40.87
C ARG A 223 14.57 16.16 -41.46
N ALA A 224 13.98 17.05 -40.65
CA ALA A 224 13.63 18.40 -41.08
C ALA A 224 14.87 19.20 -41.49
N LYS A 225 15.94 19.15 -40.69
CA LYS A 225 17.22 19.81 -41.01
C LYS A 225 17.85 19.27 -42.30
N VAL A 226 17.77 17.95 -42.53
CA VAL A 226 18.25 17.34 -43.79
C VAL A 226 17.41 17.81 -44.98
N ALA A 227 16.08 17.94 -44.83
CA ALA A 227 15.22 18.46 -45.88
C ALA A 227 15.55 19.92 -46.22
N GLU A 228 15.71 20.77 -45.21
CA GLU A 228 16.11 22.17 -45.38
C GLU A 228 17.46 22.31 -46.09
N MET A 229 18.48 21.52 -45.69
CA MET A 229 19.77 21.51 -46.37
C MET A 229 19.68 21.04 -47.83
N ARG A 230 18.81 20.07 -48.13
CA ARG A 230 18.57 19.62 -49.51
C ARG A 230 17.90 20.70 -50.35
N GLU A 231 16.92 21.41 -49.80
CA GLU A 231 16.26 22.53 -50.46
C GLU A 231 17.24 23.68 -50.73
N MET A 232 18.06 24.05 -49.74
CA MET A 232 19.11 25.05 -49.90
C MET A 232 20.09 24.66 -51.02
N ASN A 233 20.50 23.38 -51.10
CA ASN A 233 21.37 22.90 -52.17
C ASN A 233 20.70 23.01 -53.55
N LEU A 234 19.42 22.61 -53.67
CA LEU A 234 18.67 22.75 -54.92
C LEU A 234 18.54 24.21 -55.36
N ASN A 235 18.28 25.12 -54.41
CA ASN A 235 18.20 26.56 -54.68
C ASN A 235 19.56 27.09 -55.17
N GLN A 236 20.65 26.74 -54.50
CA GLN A 236 22.01 27.10 -54.95
C GLN A 236 22.33 26.56 -56.35
N GLN A 237 21.97 25.31 -56.66
CA GLN A 237 22.15 24.76 -58.00
C GLN A 237 21.33 25.52 -59.05
N SER A 238 20.10 25.92 -58.72
CA SER A 238 19.25 26.74 -59.60
C SER A 238 19.87 28.11 -59.84
N GLU A 239 20.36 28.78 -58.78
CA GLU A 239 21.04 30.07 -58.88
C GLU A 239 22.30 29.99 -59.74
N ILE A 240 23.12 28.94 -59.59
CA ILE A 240 24.31 28.74 -60.41
C ILE A 240 23.92 28.53 -61.88
N ARG A 241 22.93 27.69 -62.16
CA ARG A 241 22.44 27.46 -63.54
C ARG A 241 21.91 28.74 -64.16
N GLU A 242 21.22 29.57 -63.38
CA GLU A 242 20.69 30.84 -63.84
C GLU A 242 21.80 31.85 -64.12
N ARG A 243 22.80 31.94 -63.24
CA ARG A 243 23.98 32.79 -63.46
C ARG A 243 24.72 32.40 -64.74
N VAL A 244 24.93 31.11 -64.96
CA VAL A 244 25.58 30.61 -66.18
C VAL A 244 24.75 30.94 -67.42
N ARG A 245 23.42 30.83 -67.35
CA ARG A 245 22.53 31.25 -68.44
C ARG A 245 22.67 32.75 -68.74
N GLN A 246 22.65 33.58 -67.71
CA GLN A 246 22.82 35.03 -67.86
C GLN A 246 24.16 35.39 -68.48
N GLU A 247 25.27 34.83 -67.99
CA GLU A 247 26.60 35.04 -68.56
C GLU A 247 26.69 34.58 -70.03
N TYR A 248 26.04 33.47 -70.38
CA TYR A 248 25.96 32.98 -71.76
C TYR A 248 25.13 33.89 -72.66
N ASP A 249 23.97 34.36 -72.20
CA ASP A 249 23.10 35.28 -72.93
C ASP A 249 23.80 36.64 -73.14
N GLU A 250 24.51 37.16 -72.13
CA GLU A 250 25.33 38.37 -72.24
C GLU A 250 26.45 38.20 -73.27
N LEU A 251 27.12 37.05 -73.28
CA LEU A 251 28.15 36.73 -74.27
C LEU A 251 27.57 36.65 -75.68
N ILE A 252 26.43 35.97 -75.85
CA ILE A 252 25.72 35.90 -77.14
C ILE A 252 25.35 37.31 -77.61
N GLN A 253 24.77 38.13 -76.74
CA GLN A 253 24.38 39.49 -77.08
C GLN A 253 25.59 40.33 -77.50
N SER A 254 26.72 40.18 -76.80
CA SER A 254 27.99 40.84 -77.15
C SER A 254 28.51 40.38 -78.52
N LEU A 255 28.49 39.08 -78.80
CA LEU A 255 28.88 38.52 -80.10
C LEU A 255 27.96 39.01 -81.23
N PHE A 256 26.64 39.06 -81.01
CA PHE A 256 25.70 39.62 -81.98
C PHE A 256 25.98 41.09 -82.24
N ASN A 257 26.20 41.88 -81.19
CA ASN A 257 26.52 43.30 -81.31
C ASN A 257 27.83 43.50 -82.09
N SER A 258 28.89 42.74 -81.78
CA SER A 258 30.16 42.78 -82.51
C SER A 258 30.00 42.38 -83.99
N THR A 259 29.24 41.31 -84.26
CA THR A 259 28.92 40.88 -85.64
C THR A 259 28.16 41.95 -86.41
N PHE A 260 27.20 42.62 -85.76
CA PHE A 260 26.45 43.71 -86.37
C PHE A 260 27.33 44.93 -86.65
N MET A 261 28.20 45.29 -85.71
CA MET A 261 29.20 46.35 -85.91
C MET A 261 30.14 46.02 -87.09
N LEU A 262 30.59 44.77 -87.21
CA LEU A 262 31.43 44.35 -88.33
C LEU A 262 30.68 44.40 -89.65
N LYS A 263 29.42 43.95 -89.68
CA LYS A 263 28.56 44.05 -90.86
C LYS A 263 28.36 45.51 -91.28
N ASN A 264 28.10 46.41 -90.33
CA ASN A 264 27.95 47.84 -90.62
C ASN A 264 29.22 48.40 -91.26
N LYS A 265 30.41 48.05 -90.74
CA LYS A 265 31.69 48.42 -91.38
C LYS A 265 31.82 47.87 -92.81
N PHE A 266 31.41 46.63 -93.05
CA PHE A 266 31.41 46.07 -94.42
C PHE A 266 30.41 46.79 -95.34
N ASP A 267 29.24 47.15 -94.84
CA ASP A 267 28.26 47.93 -95.59
C ASP A 267 28.79 49.35 -95.91
N GLU A 268 29.48 49.98 -94.96
CA GLU A 268 30.22 51.25 -95.17
C GLU A 268 31.29 51.09 -96.26
N PHE A 269 32.20 50.12 -96.14
CA PHE A 269 33.22 49.86 -97.17
C PHE A 269 32.63 49.55 -98.55
N ARG A 270 31.51 48.83 -98.59
CA ARG A 270 30.81 48.53 -99.85
C ARG A 270 30.22 49.79 -100.46
N ASN A 271 29.65 50.69 -99.65
CA ASN A 271 29.12 51.96 -100.14
C ASN A 271 30.25 52.86 -100.63
N GLU A 272 31.35 52.98 -99.88
CA GLU A 272 32.55 53.72 -100.29
C GLU A 272 33.10 53.18 -101.63
N LEU A 273 33.22 51.86 -101.77
CA LEU A 273 33.66 51.24 -103.04
C LEU A 273 32.67 51.50 -104.19
N HIS A 274 31.36 51.44 -103.92
CA HIS A 274 30.36 51.79 -104.93
C HIS A 274 30.52 53.24 -105.38
N ASP A 275 30.68 54.17 -104.45
CA ASP A 275 30.89 55.60 -104.73
C ASP A 275 32.17 55.82 -105.53
N ASP A 276 33.30 55.20 -105.14
CA ASP A 276 34.57 55.24 -105.87
C ASP A 276 34.45 54.72 -107.30
N VAL A 277 33.78 53.57 -107.49
CA VAL A 277 33.55 52.99 -108.83
C VAL A 277 32.66 53.90 -109.66
N PHE A 278 31.59 54.47 -109.08
CA PHE A 278 30.71 55.42 -109.77
C PHE A 278 31.44 56.70 -110.14
N GLU A 279 32.33 57.20 -109.28
CA GLU A 279 33.17 58.35 -109.55
C GLU A 279 34.14 58.05 -110.71
N LYS A 280 34.84 56.91 -110.67
CA LYS A 280 35.73 56.47 -111.77
C LYS A 280 34.98 56.27 -113.09
N VAL A 281 33.81 55.65 -113.08
CA VAL A 281 32.96 55.51 -114.27
C VAL A 281 32.52 56.88 -114.79
N SER A 282 32.20 57.82 -113.89
CA SER A 282 31.82 59.18 -114.26
C SER A 282 33.00 59.97 -114.82
N GLU A 283 34.20 59.79 -114.26
CA GLU A 283 35.46 60.33 -114.80
C GLU A 283 35.72 59.77 -116.19
N THR A 284 35.70 58.45 -116.38
CA THR A 284 35.87 57.81 -117.70
C THR A 284 34.80 58.27 -118.68
N ARG A 285 33.53 58.40 -118.27
CA ARG A 285 32.47 58.95 -119.12
C ARG A 285 32.74 60.40 -119.48
N ARG A 286 33.23 61.23 -118.54
CA ARG A 286 33.60 62.63 -118.79
C ARG A 286 34.80 62.75 -119.72
N GLU A 287 35.79 61.88 -119.57
CA GLU A 287 36.95 61.77 -120.47
C GLU A 287 36.54 61.28 -121.86
N ALA A 288 35.67 60.26 -121.95
CA ALA A 288 35.11 59.77 -123.21
C ALA A 288 34.24 60.83 -123.88
N LEU A 289 33.43 61.59 -123.14
CA LEU A 289 32.67 62.73 -123.66
C LEU A 289 33.57 63.88 -124.09
N LYS A 290 34.66 64.17 -123.38
CA LYS A 290 35.68 65.14 -123.83
C LYS A 290 36.35 64.65 -125.11
N ALA A 291 36.74 63.37 -125.18
CA ALA A 291 37.33 62.75 -126.36
C ALA A 291 36.33 62.75 -127.53
N MET A 292 35.08 62.35 -127.31
CA MET A 292 33.99 62.43 -128.29
C MET A 292 33.67 63.86 -128.67
N SER A 293 33.73 64.83 -127.75
CA SER A 293 33.57 66.26 -128.06
C SER A 293 34.72 66.75 -128.91
N THR A 294 35.97 66.34 -128.64
CA THR A 294 37.11 66.64 -129.54
C THR A 294 36.99 65.90 -130.87
N VAL A 295 36.42 64.70 -130.93
CA VAL A 295 36.10 63.99 -132.18
C VAL A 295 34.94 64.66 -132.90
N ARG A 296 33.96 65.21 -132.19
CA ARG A 296 32.79 65.93 -132.72
C ARG A 296 33.15 67.34 -133.19
N GLU A 297 34.10 68.00 -132.53
CA GLU A 297 34.77 69.23 -133.00
C GLU A 297 35.61 68.95 -134.25
N LYS A 298 36.22 67.75 -134.35
CA LYS A 298 37.02 67.33 -135.52
C LYS A 298 36.18 66.75 -136.66
N PHE A 299 35.00 66.21 -136.38
CA PHE A 299 34.08 65.57 -137.33
C PHE A 299 32.64 65.82 -136.87
N GLY A 300 32.01 66.85 -137.43
CA GLY A 300 30.60 67.11 -137.22
C GLY A 300 29.77 65.88 -137.62
N SER A 301 28.92 65.38 -136.72
CA SER A 301 27.98 64.33 -137.06
C SER A 301 26.66 64.43 -136.28
N THR A 302 25.60 64.18 -137.04
CA THR A 302 24.18 64.42 -136.82
C THR A 302 23.43 63.13 -136.47
N ILE A 303 22.73 63.18 -135.32
CA ILE A 303 21.37 62.69 -135.00
C ILE A 303 21.02 61.18 -135.13
N ASP A 304 20.34 60.66 -134.08
CA ASP A 304 19.08 59.90 -134.25
C ASP A 304 18.11 60.18 -133.07
N GLU A 305 17.15 61.10 -133.27
CA GLU A 305 16.19 61.57 -132.25
C GLU A 305 14.94 60.67 -132.11
N GLY A 306 14.66 59.79 -133.08
CA GLY A 306 13.45 58.96 -133.10
C GLY A 306 13.48 57.80 -132.11
N GLN A 307 14.62 57.13 -131.96
CA GLN A 307 14.81 56.07 -130.96
C GLN A 307 14.83 56.63 -129.53
N ALA A 308 15.26 57.88 -129.36
CA ALA A 308 15.31 58.56 -128.06
C ALA A 308 13.90 58.78 -127.49
N GLY A 309 12.93 59.21 -128.31
CA GLY A 309 11.55 59.45 -127.85
C GLY A 309 10.83 58.20 -127.35
N GLU A 310 10.99 57.07 -128.05
CA GLU A 310 10.38 55.79 -127.64
C GLU A 310 11.05 55.19 -126.41
N MET A 311 12.38 55.34 -126.30
CA MET A 311 13.14 54.95 -125.10
C MET A 311 12.77 55.81 -123.89
N MET A 312 12.51 57.11 -124.08
CA MET A 312 12.04 58.02 -123.03
C MET A 312 10.64 57.62 -122.53
N SER A 313 9.70 57.31 -123.43
CA SER A 313 8.35 56.85 -123.02
C SER A 313 8.39 55.52 -122.27
N LYS A 314 9.22 54.55 -122.72
CA LYS A 314 9.44 53.29 -121.99
C LYS A 314 10.11 53.53 -120.63
N SER A 315 11.02 54.50 -120.54
CA SER A 315 11.68 54.90 -119.29
C SER A 315 10.71 55.56 -118.30
N GLU A 316 9.80 56.42 -118.76
CA GLU A 316 8.76 57.03 -117.93
C GLU A 316 7.81 55.98 -117.34
N LYS A 317 7.34 55.04 -118.16
CA LYS A 317 6.47 53.96 -117.68
C LYS A 317 7.16 53.02 -116.70
N LEU A 318 8.46 52.76 -116.89
CA LEU A 318 9.26 52.02 -115.91
C LEU A 318 9.39 52.80 -114.59
N ARG A 319 9.53 54.13 -114.65
CA ARG A 319 9.60 54.99 -113.46
C ARG A 319 8.28 54.99 -112.67
N GLU A 320 7.14 55.01 -113.35
CA GLU A 320 5.82 54.90 -112.72
C GLU A 320 5.66 53.56 -111.97
N LEU A 321 6.01 52.45 -112.63
CA LEU A 321 5.97 51.12 -112.00
C LEU A 321 6.95 51.00 -110.83
N GLN A 322 8.14 51.59 -110.93
CA GLN A 322 9.09 51.65 -109.82
C GLN A 322 8.55 52.47 -108.65
N HIS A 323 7.85 53.58 -108.94
CA HIS A 323 7.21 54.41 -107.92
C HIS A 323 6.06 53.66 -107.22
N GLU A 324 5.17 53.01 -107.98
CA GLU A 324 4.09 52.18 -107.42
C GLU A 324 4.65 51.03 -106.56
N ASN A 325 5.69 50.34 -107.04
CA ASN A 325 6.34 49.27 -106.29
C ASN A 325 6.95 49.79 -104.98
N HIS A 326 7.55 50.98 -104.99
CA HIS A 326 8.06 51.62 -103.77
C HIS A 326 6.94 51.96 -102.77
N VAL A 327 5.81 52.49 -103.25
CA VAL A 327 4.64 52.79 -102.41
C VAL A 327 4.05 51.51 -101.81
N LEU A 328 3.89 50.46 -102.61
CA LEU A 328 3.39 49.15 -102.16
C LEU A 328 4.35 48.51 -101.13
N SER A 329 5.66 48.56 -101.39
CA SER A 329 6.68 48.07 -100.47
C SER A 329 6.60 48.79 -99.11
N THR A 330 6.42 50.12 -99.14
CA THR A 330 6.23 50.94 -97.93
C THR A 330 4.96 50.56 -97.17
N LEU A 331 3.85 50.32 -97.88
CA LEU A 331 2.59 49.90 -97.26
C LEU A 331 2.70 48.52 -96.60
N ILE A 332 3.36 47.57 -97.27
CA ILE A 332 3.62 46.23 -96.72
C ILE A 332 4.45 46.32 -95.44
N LEU A 333 5.47 47.17 -95.41
CA LEU A 333 6.29 47.40 -94.20
C LEU A 333 5.45 47.98 -93.05
N LYS A 334 4.60 48.98 -93.33
CA LYS A 334 3.67 49.54 -92.33
C LYS A 334 2.69 48.49 -91.81
N MET A 335 2.13 47.64 -92.68
CA MET A 335 1.23 46.55 -92.27
C MET A 335 1.95 45.53 -91.39
N LYS A 336 3.19 45.15 -91.73
CA LYS A 336 4.01 44.25 -90.91
C LYS A 336 4.30 44.86 -89.54
N ALA A 337 4.73 46.11 -89.47
CA ALA A 337 4.97 46.82 -88.22
C ALA A 337 3.71 46.89 -87.34
N MET A 338 2.56 47.23 -87.91
CA MET A 338 1.28 47.27 -87.20
C MET A 338 0.83 45.89 -86.69
N LYS A 339 1.10 44.82 -87.45
CA LYS A 339 0.82 43.45 -87.01
C LYS A 339 1.69 43.08 -85.81
N THR A 340 3.00 43.33 -85.88
CA THR A 340 3.93 43.07 -84.79
C THR A 340 3.56 43.88 -83.54
N TRP A 341 3.18 45.15 -83.72
CA TRP A 341 2.79 46.01 -82.60
C TRP A 341 1.53 45.50 -81.89
N ARG A 342 0.50 45.08 -82.64
CA ARG A 342 -0.70 44.45 -82.06
C ARG A 342 -0.36 43.15 -81.33
N GLN A 343 0.42 42.26 -81.95
CA GLN A 343 0.83 41.01 -81.32
C GLN A 343 1.63 41.23 -80.04
N ASN A 344 2.53 42.23 -80.03
CA ASN A 344 3.30 42.59 -78.84
C ASN A 344 2.41 43.21 -77.75
N HIS A 345 1.47 44.08 -78.12
CA HIS A 345 0.52 44.68 -77.18
C HIS A 345 -0.33 43.60 -76.47
N ASP A 346 -0.92 42.69 -77.25
CA ASP A 346 -1.73 41.58 -76.70
C ASP A 346 -0.86 40.68 -75.81
N SER A 347 0.37 40.37 -76.25
CA SER A 347 1.31 39.55 -75.49
C SER A 347 1.69 40.20 -74.15
N VAL A 348 1.98 41.51 -74.14
CA VAL A 348 2.28 42.27 -72.91
C VAL A 348 1.07 42.30 -71.98
N GLN A 349 -0.14 42.49 -72.52
CA GLN A 349 -1.37 42.48 -71.73
C GLN A 349 -1.61 41.12 -71.08
N HIS A 350 -1.45 40.02 -71.83
CA HIS A 350 -1.56 38.66 -71.30
C HIS A 350 -0.52 38.37 -70.23
N VAL A 351 0.74 38.76 -70.44
CA VAL A 351 1.81 38.58 -69.46
C VAL A 351 1.53 39.37 -68.18
N SER A 352 1.06 40.61 -68.28
CA SER A 352 0.67 41.41 -67.11
C SER A 352 -0.48 40.77 -66.34
N ARG A 353 -1.54 40.32 -67.04
CA ARG A 353 -2.68 39.66 -66.41
C ARG A 353 -2.32 38.32 -65.75
N LEU A 354 -1.45 37.54 -66.38
CA LEU A 354 -0.92 36.31 -65.79
C LEU A 354 -0.12 36.59 -64.51
N ARG A 355 0.67 37.67 -64.49
CA ARG A 355 1.40 38.09 -63.29
C ARG A 355 0.45 38.51 -62.17
N GLU A 356 -0.58 39.28 -62.47
CA GLU A 356 -1.61 39.70 -61.51
C GLU A 356 -2.32 38.49 -60.89
N LEU A 357 -2.83 37.57 -61.72
CA LEU A 357 -3.50 36.37 -61.25
C LEU A 357 -2.58 35.45 -60.44
N LYS A 358 -1.31 35.35 -60.83
CA LYS A 358 -0.31 34.59 -60.07
C LYS A 358 -0.08 35.22 -58.70
N ASN A 359 0.09 36.54 -58.63
CA ASN A 359 0.28 37.26 -57.37
C ASN A 359 -0.96 37.14 -56.46
N GLU A 360 -2.17 37.22 -57.03
CA GLU A 360 -3.42 37.03 -56.29
C GLU A 360 -3.54 35.60 -55.75
N SER A 361 -3.20 34.59 -56.56
CA SER A 361 -3.16 33.19 -56.11
C SER A 361 -2.14 32.96 -55.00
N GLU A 362 -0.94 33.54 -55.10
CA GLU A 362 0.09 33.46 -54.06
C GLU A 362 -0.36 34.16 -52.77
N ASN A 363 -1.01 35.31 -52.88
CA ASN A 363 -1.56 36.02 -51.72
C ASN A 363 -2.69 35.23 -51.04
N ASN A 364 -3.62 34.68 -51.82
CA ASN A 364 -4.71 33.85 -51.30
C ASN A 364 -4.18 32.58 -50.61
N LYS A 365 -3.11 31.97 -51.16
CA LYS A 365 -2.43 30.84 -50.52
C LYS A 365 -1.86 31.24 -49.15
N LYS A 366 -1.19 32.38 -49.06
CA LYS A 366 -0.66 32.90 -47.78
C LYS A 366 -1.77 33.13 -46.75
N VAL A 367 -2.88 33.75 -47.14
CA VAL A 367 -4.03 33.99 -46.24
C VAL A 367 -4.65 32.67 -45.76
N CYS A 368 -4.75 31.67 -46.64
CA CYS A 368 -5.25 30.34 -46.27
C CYS A 368 -4.31 29.65 -45.28
N GLU A 369 -2.99 29.75 -45.48
CA GLU A 369 -1.98 29.22 -44.57
C GLU A 369 -2.03 29.89 -43.20
N THR A 370 -2.16 31.23 -43.12
CA THR A 370 -2.28 31.95 -41.84
C THR A 370 -3.55 31.55 -41.10
N MET A 371 -4.70 31.49 -41.80
CA MET A 371 -5.97 31.06 -41.21
C MET A 371 -5.89 29.61 -40.69
N LYS A 372 -5.19 28.73 -41.41
CA LYS A 372 -4.95 27.35 -40.97
C LYS A 372 -4.11 27.31 -39.69
N MET A 373 -3.04 28.11 -39.59
CA MET A 373 -2.22 28.18 -38.38
C MET A 373 -3.02 28.68 -37.17
N GLU A 374 -3.80 29.74 -37.32
CA GLU A 374 -4.67 30.27 -36.25
C GLU A 374 -5.70 29.21 -35.78
N ALA A 375 -6.27 28.44 -36.72
CA ALA A 375 -7.18 27.35 -36.38
C ALA A 375 -6.47 26.21 -35.62
N GLU A 376 -5.25 25.85 -36.01
CA GLU A 376 -4.44 24.85 -35.32
C GLU A 376 -4.09 25.29 -33.90
N GLU A 377 -3.73 26.57 -33.69
CA GLU A 377 -3.50 27.15 -32.36
C GLU A 377 -4.75 27.08 -31.47
N GLN A 378 -5.92 27.42 -32.01
CA GLN A 378 -7.20 27.30 -31.29
C GLN A 378 -7.49 25.85 -30.89
N ILE A 379 -7.23 24.88 -31.78
CA ILE A 379 -7.41 23.46 -31.48
C ILE A 379 -6.47 23.04 -30.34
N ILE A 380 -5.22 23.50 -30.32
CA ILE A 380 -4.27 23.20 -29.25
C ILE A 380 -4.77 23.77 -27.91
N LEU A 381 -5.22 25.03 -27.90
CA LEU A 381 -5.77 25.67 -26.69
C LEU A 381 -7.00 24.92 -26.16
N LEU A 382 -7.93 24.53 -27.04
CA LEU A 382 -9.11 23.75 -26.65
C LEU A 382 -8.73 22.37 -26.10
N ARG A 383 -7.74 21.69 -26.70
CA ARG A 383 -7.23 20.42 -26.17
C ARG A 383 -6.61 20.59 -24.79
N GLN A 384 -5.84 21.65 -24.57
CA GLN A 384 -5.27 21.97 -23.25
C GLN A 384 -6.37 22.24 -22.21
N GLN A 385 -7.41 23.00 -22.58
CA GLN A 385 -8.56 23.24 -21.70
C GLN A 385 -9.32 21.96 -21.34
N ILE A 386 -9.54 21.06 -22.30
CA ILE A 386 -10.17 19.76 -22.05
C ILE A 386 -9.34 18.93 -21.05
N VAL A 387 -8.01 18.91 -21.21
CA VAL A 387 -7.12 18.20 -20.28
C VAL A 387 -7.18 18.81 -18.88
N ALA A 388 -7.14 20.14 -18.78
CA ALA A 388 -7.26 20.84 -17.49
C ALA A 388 -8.61 20.55 -16.80
N LEU A 389 -9.72 20.59 -17.54
CA LEU A 389 -11.05 20.27 -17.01
C LEU A 389 -11.17 18.81 -16.58
N ARG A 390 -10.61 17.86 -17.35
CA ARG A 390 -10.58 16.45 -16.96
C ARG A 390 -9.79 16.21 -15.68
N LYS A 391 -8.66 16.91 -15.51
CA LYS A 391 -7.87 16.85 -14.27
C LYS A 391 -8.65 17.40 -13.08
N ALA A 392 -9.24 18.59 -13.22
CA ALA A 392 -10.06 19.20 -12.17
C ALA A 392 -11.26 18.32 -11.78
N LEU A 393 -11.90 17.66 -12.75
CA LEU A 393 -12.99 16.71 -12.50
C LEU A 393 -12.51 15.47 -11.74
N ALA A 394 -11.34 14.92 -12.10
CA ALA A 394 -10.76 13.78 -11.38
C ALA A 394 -10.41 14.14 -9.94
N ASP A 395 -9.84 15.34 -9.72
CA ASP A 395 -9.52 15.84 -8.38
C ASP A 395 -10.80 16.03 -7.53
N GLN A 396 -11.84 16.65 -8.10
CA GLN A 396 -13.15 16.78 -7.44
C GLN A 396 -13.81 15.42 -7.15
N GLN A 397 -13.70 14.45 -8.06
CA GLN A 397 -14.25 13.12 -7.84
C GLN A 397 -13.51 12.37 -6.72
N LYS A 398 -12.21 12.59 -6.58
CA LYS A 398 -11.42 12.08 -5.46
C LYS A 398 -11.86 12.72 -4.14
N GLU A 399 -11.98 14.05 -4.10
CA GLU A 399 -12.46 14.78 -2.92
C GLU A 399 -13.85 14.30 -2.47
N ALA A 400 -14.79 14.15 -3.42
CA ALA A 400 -16.13 13.64 -3.13
C ALA A 400 -16.10 12.22 -2.53
N ASN A 401 -15.23 11.34 -3.05
CA ASN A 401 -15.06 10.00 -2.51
C ASN A 401 -14.45 10.01 -1.10
N ASP A 402 -13.50 10.89 -0.83
CA ASP A 402 -12.88 11.02 0.48
C ASP A 402 -13.86 11.58 1.52
N VAL A 403 -14.65 12.59 1.16
CA VAL A 403 -15.75 13.11 1.99
C VAL A 403 -16.80 12.02 2.27
N LYS A 404 -17.17 11.22 1.26
CA LYS A 404 -18.10 10.10 1.44
C LYS A 404 -17.57 9.06 2.44
N LYS A 405 -16.30 8.67 2.33
CA LYS A 405 -15.66 7.75 3.29
C LYS A 405 -15.64 8.32 4.71
N GLN A 406 -15.37 9.62 4.84
CA GLN A 406 -15.37 10.30 6.13
C GLN A 406 -16.78 10.31 6.74
N LEU A 407 -17.81 10.61 5.95
CA LEU A 407 -19.20 10.54 6.38
C LEU A 407 -19.60 9.14 6.83
N ASP A 408 -19.25 8.11 6.07
CA ASP A 408 -19.53 6.71 6.43
C ASP A 408 -18.85 6.32 7.75
N LYS A 409 -17.62 6.81 7.98
CA LYS A 409 -16.89 6.61 9.23
C LYS A 409 -17.61 7.28 10.41
N GLU A 410 -17.98 8.55 10.26
CA GLU A 410 -18.71 9.29 11.31
C GLU A 410 -20.07 8.67 11.62
N LEU A 411 -20.76 8.15 10.61
CA LEU A 411 -22.04 7.47 10.78
C LEU A 411 -21.88 6.16 11.58
N LYS A 412 -20.84 5.38 11.28
CA LYS A 412 -20.49 4.17 12.06
C LYS A 412 -20.13 4.52 13.51
N GLU A 413 -19.28 5.52 13.72
CA GLU A 413 -18.91 5.97 15.07
C GLU A 413 -20.11 6.46 15.88
N LYS A 414 -21.05 7.17 15.24
CA LYS A 414 -22.32 7.55 15.89
C LYS A 414 -23.14 6.32 16.28
N LEU A 415 -23.26 5.34 15.39
CA LEU A 415 -24.01 4.12 15.65
C LEU A 415 -23.40 3.32 16.81
N GLU A 416 -22.07 3.17 16.83
CA GLU A 416 -21.33 2.54 17.94
C GLU A 416 -21.57 3.29 19.26
N LYS A 417 -21.45 4.62 19.27
CA LYS A 417 -21.75 5.44 20.46
C LYS A 417 -23.17 5.26 20.97
N THR A 418 -24.16 5.18 20.07
CA THR A 418 -25.55 4.92 20.47
C THR A 418 -25.72 3.53 21.07
N HIS A 419 -25.07 2.51 20.51
CA HIS A 419 -25.08 1.15 21.05
C HIS A 419 -24.42 1.07 22.43
N GLU A 420 -23.25 1.69 22.60
CA GLU A 420 -22.57 1.79 23.89
C GLU A 420 -23.43 2.51 24.93
N ALA A 421 -24.07 3.62 24.57
CA ALA A 421 -24.97 4.36 25.45
C ALA A 421 -26.18 3.50 25.86
N MET A 422 -26.79 2.78 24.92
CA MET A 422 -27.88 1.83 25.22
C MET A 422 -27.43 0.72 26.16
N GLN A 423 -26.23 0.17 25.96
CA GLN A 423 -25.69 -0.89 26.81
C GLN A 423 -25.37 -0.39 28.23
N LYS A 424 -24.79 0.81 28.35
CA LYS A 424 -24.55 1.48 29.64
C LYS A 424 -25.86 1.77 30.37
N ALA A 425 -26.87 2.32 29.69
CA ALA A 425 -28.19 2.56 30.26
C ALA A 425 -28.87 1.27 30.74
N ARG A 426 -28.74 0.18 29.98
CA ARG A 426 -29.26 -1.15 30.38
C ARG A 426 -28.55 -1.69 31.62
N SER A 427 -27.22 -1.60 31.67
CA SER A 427 -26.43 -2.01 32.84
C SER A 427 -26.75 -1.17 34.08
N GLN A 428 -26.90 0.15 33.92
CA GLN A 428 -27.30 1.04 35.01
C GLN A 428 -28.70 0.70 35.53
N LYS A 429 -29.67 0.46 34.64
CA LYS A 429 -31.02 0.03 35.02
C LYS A 429 -31.00 -1.29 35.80
N GLN A 430 -30.19 -2.27 35.39
CA GLN A 430 -30.03 -3.52 36.14
C GLN A 430 -29.45 -3.30 37.53
N LEU A 431 -28.46 -2.41 37.66
CA LEU A 431 -27.89 -2.05 38.95
C LEU A 431 -28.90 -1.35 39.86
N GLU A 432 -29.69 -0.41 39.33
CA GLU A 432 -30.76 0.27 40.06
C GLU A 432 -31.84 -0.71 40.51
N GLN A 433 -32.24 -1.65 39.65
CA GLN A 433 -33.17 -2.72 40.02
C GLN A 433 -32.61 -3.61 41.16
N ALA A 434 -31.32 -3.96 41.11
CA ALA A 434 -30.69 -4.75 42.17
C ALA A 434 -30.60 -3.97 43.50
N LYS A 435 -30.29 -2.67 43.44
CA LYS A 435 -30.30 -1.79 44.63
C LYS A 435 -31.70 -1.69 45.22
N GLN A 436 -32.71 -1.51 44.37
CA GLN A 436 -34.11 -1.43 44.78
C GLN A 436 -34.58 -2.73 45.44
N ALA A 437 -34.28 -3.88 44.84
CA ALA A 437 -34.60 -5.19 45.43
C ALA A 437 -33.90 -5.41 46.78
N ASN A 438 -32.66 -4.92 46.95
CA ASN A 438 -31.96 -5.00 48.23
C ASN A 438 -32.60 -4.08 49.29
N ILE A 439 -33.05 -2.87 48.90
CA ILE A 439 -33.79 -1.97 49.80
C ILE A 439 -35.12 -2.62 50.21
N GLU A 440 -35.85 -3.21 49.27
CA GLU A 440 -37.11 -3.92 49.56
C GLU A 440 -36.90 -5.08 50.55
N LYS A 441 -35.85 -5.86 50.36
CA LYS A 441 -35.48 -6.92 51.31
C LYS A 441 -35.15 -6.37 52.71
N LEU A 442 -34.41 -5.26 52.80
CA LEU A 442 -34.12 -4.62 54.07
C LEU A 442 -35.39 -4.06 54.74
N LEU A 443 -36.34 -3.54 53.95
CA LEU A 443 -37.63 -3.09 54.46
C LEU A 443 -38.47 -4.28 54.99
N GLU A 444 -38.47 -5.40 54.30
CA GLU A 444 -39.14 -6.63 54.74
C GLU A 444 -38.49 -7.17 56.03
N GLU A 445 -37.15 -7.20 56.10
CA GLU A 445 -36.42 -7.57 57.33
C GLU A 445 -36.72 -6.62 58.50
N LEU A 446 -36.82 -5.30 58.24
CA LEU A 446 -37.21 -4.33 59.26
C LEU A 446 -38.65 -4.54 59.73
N GLN A 447 -39.58 -4.82 58.81
CA GLN A 447 -40.97 -5.11 59.13
C GLN A 447 -41.11 -6.41 59.95
N ASP A 448 -40.36 -7.45 59.59
CA ASP A 448 -40.28 -8.70 60.37
C ASP A 448 -39.75 -8.44 61.78
N LYS A 449 -38.72 -7.58 61.91
CA LYS A 449 -38.19 -7.17 63.21
C LYS A 449 -39.18 -6.34 64.02
N GLU A 450 -39.94 -5.45 63.41
CA GLU A 450 -41.03 -4.73 64.07
C GLU A 450 -42.12 -5.69 64.56
N CYS A 451 -42.52 -6.66 63.74
CA CYS A 451 -43.46 -7.71 64.15
C CYS A 451 -42.93 -8.52 65.34
N GLN A 452 -41.64 -8.94 65.31
CA GLN A 452 -40.99 -9.64 66.43
C GLN A 452 -40.92 -8.76 67.69
N LEU A 453 -40.64 -7.46 67.55
CA LEU A 453 -40.62 -6.54 68.68
C LEU A 453 -42.02 -6.33 69.26
N ALA A 454 -43.06 -6.27 68.42
CA ALA A 454 -44.45 -6.17 68.86
C ALA A 454 -44.89 -7.42 69.65
N THR A 455 -44.54 -8.63 69.19
CA THR A 455 -44.85 -9.85 69.94
C THR A 455 -44.11 -9.91 71.28
N LEU A 456 -42.83 -9.54 71.32
CA LEU A 456 -42.07 -9.43 72.57
C LEU A 456 -42.64 -8.38 73.52
N ALA A 457 -43.13 -7.25 73.00
CA ALA A 457 -43.80 -6.22 73.80
C ALA A 457 -45.11 -6.76 74.41
N GLU A 458 -45.93 -7.48 73.64
CA GLU A 458 -47.13 -8.15 74.15
C GLU A 458 -46.79 -9.19 75.23
N GLU A 459 -45.74 -10.00 75.04
CA GLU A 459 -45.28 -10.97 76.04
C GLU A 459 -44.81 -10.29 77.31
N LYS A 460 -44.06 -9.18 77.19
CA LYS A 460 -43.68 -8.36 78.34
C LYS A 460 -44.89 -7.83 79.09
N ASP A 461 -45.90 -7.32 78.38
CA ASP A 461 -47.14 -6.82 79.00
C ASP A 461 -47.95 -7.95 79.66
N ARG A 462 -48.01 -9.14 79.06
CA ARG A 462 -48.60 -10.34 79.68
C ARG A 462 -47.84 -10.70 80.97
N ASN A 463 -46.51 -10.73 80.93
CA ASN A 463 -45.66 -10.97 82.10
C ASN A 463 -45.85 -9.91 83.18
N LEU A 464 -45.96 -8.62 82.81
CA LEU A 464 -46.24 -7.54 83.76
C LEU A 464 -47.61 -7.69 84.42
N LYS A 465 -48.65 -8.04 83.65
CA LYS A 465 -49.99 -8.34 84.18
C LYS A 465 -49.97 -9.55 85.12
N GLN A 466 -49.27 -10.62 84.75
CA GLN A 466 -49.09 -11.81 85.58
C GLN A 466 -48.36 -11.47 86.88
N ASN A 467 -47.25 -10.73 86.81
CA ASN A 467 -46.50 -10.28 87.98
C ASN A 467 -47.36 -9.36 88.87
N SER A 468 -48.12 -8.43 88.29
CA SER A 468 -49.05 -7.58 89.05
C SER A 468 -50.12 -8.42 89.76
N ALA A 469 -50.69 -9.41 89.08
CA ALA A 469 -51.68 -10.32 89.68
C ALA A 469 -51.06 -11.16 90.81
N TYR A 470 -49.80 -11.59 90.63
CA TYR A 470 -49.02 -12.30 91.65
C TYR A 470 -48.71 -11.41 92.86
N PHE A 471 -48.27 -10.17 92.66
CA PHE A 471 -48.06 -9.20 93.74
C PHE A 471 -49.35 -8.87 94.48
N GLU A 472 -50.47 -8.70 93.78
CA GLU A 472 -51.78 -8.49 94.43
C GLU A 472 -52.25 -9.72 95.21
N LYS A 473 -51.92 -10.95 94.77
CA LYS A 473 -52.13 -12.17 95.55
C LYS A 473 -51.29 -12.16 96.84
N ILE A 474 -49.98 -11.90 96.73
CA ILE A 474 -49.09 -11.78 97.89
C ILE A 474 -49.60 -10.72 98.86
N LYS A 475 -50.01 -9.55 98.35
CA LYS A 475 -50.55 -8.46 99.16
C LYS A 475 -51.81 -8.88 99.92
N ARG A 476 -52.74 -9.61 99.28
CA ARG A 476 -53.92 -10.19 99.94
C ARG A 476 -53.52 -11.20 101.01
N ASP A 477 -52.58 -12.10 100.72
CA ASP A 477 -52.10 -13.10 101.67
C ASP A 477 -51.44 -12.43 102.89
N VAL A 478 -50.65 -11.37 102.67
CA VAL A 478 -50.06 -10.53 103.73
C VAL A 478 -51.14 -9.82 104.54
N ASP A 479 -52.18 -9.27 103.91
CA ASP A 479 -53.30 -8.63 104.63
C ASP A 479 -54.12 -9.64 105.45
N VAL A 480 -54.32 -10.85 104.94
CA VAL A 480 -54.95 -11.95 105.69
C VAL A 480 -54.09 -12.35 106.89
N ALA A 481 -52.77 -12.50 106.70
CA ALA A 481 -51.84 -12.76 107.80
C ALA A 481 -51.83 -11.63 108.83
N ARG A 482 -51.85 -10.37 108.38
CA ARG A 482 -51.93 -9.18 109.24
C ARG A 482 -53.23 -9.16 110.04
N LYS A 483 -54.38 -9.48 109.43
CA LYS A 483 -55.68 -9.61 110.11
C LYS A 483 -55.68 -10.76 111.12
N LYS A 484 -55.10 -11.92 110.80
CA LYS A 484 -54.94 -13.04 111.74
C LYS A 484 -54.07 -12.64 112.93
N LEU A 485 -52.91 -12.03 112.68
CA LEU A 485 -52.04 -11.51 113.74
C LEU A 485 -52.74 -10.44 114.58
N GLN A 486 -53.57 -9.58 113.98
CA GLN A 486 -54.34 -8.58 114.72
C GLN A 486 -55.46 -9.21 115.54
N HIS A 487 -56.11 -10.26 115.04
CA HIS A 487 -57.08 -11.04 115.80
C HIS A 487 -56.41 -11.77 116.97
N GLU A 488 -55.26 -12.42 116.75
CA GLU A 488 -54.44 -13.00 117.82
C GLU A 488 -54.00 -11.95 118.84
N ARG A 489 -53.59 -10.76 118.39
CA ARG A 489 -53.26 -9.63 119.26
C ARG A 489 -54.48 -9.18 120.05
N ASN A 490 -55.65 -9.09 119.45
CA ASN A 490 -56.89 -8.71 120.13
C ASN A 490 -57.32 -9.77 121.15
N MET A 491 -57.21 -11.06 120.82
CA MET A 491 -57.44 -12.16 121.75
C MET A 491 -56.44 -12.13 122.92
N LYS A 492 -55.17 -11.80 122.64
CA LYS A 492 -54.17 -11.59 123.68
C LYS A 492 -54.48 -10.36 124.53
N LEU A 493 -54.88 -9.24 123.93
CA LEU A 493 -55.32 -8.03 124.64
C LEU A 493 -56.57 -8.30 125.47
N ASP A 494 -57.52 -9.09 124.98
CA ASP A 494 -58.73 -9.50 125.70
C ASP A 494 -58.42 -10.51 126.83
N ALA A 495 -57.40 -11.35 126.65
CA ALA A 495 -56.84 -12.17 127.73
C ALA A 495 -56.12 -11.30 128.78
N PHE A 496 -55.32 -10.31 128.35
CA PHE A 496 -54.69 -9.35 129.25
C PHE A 496 -55.73 -8.48 129.96
N GLN A 497 -56.77 -8.02 129.28
CA GLN A 497 -57.87 -7.25 129.87
C GLN A 497 -58.63 -8.09 130.90
N ARG A 498 -58.86 -9.38 130.64
CA ARG A 498 -59.42 -10.29 131.66
C ARG A 498 -58.47 -10.50 132.85
N VAL A 499 -57.16 -10.52 132.62
CA VAL A 499 -56.16 -10.54 133.70
C VAL A 499 -56.14 -9.22 134.46
N ASP A 500 -56.27 -8.08 133.78
CA ASP A 500 -56.38 -6.74 134.36
C ASP A 500 -57.69 -6.58 135.12
N ASP A 501 -58.81 -7.13 134.65
CA ASP A 501 -60.11 -7.15 135.34
C ASP A 501 -60.05 -8.08 136.56
N LEU A 502 -59.35 -9.22 136.47
CA LEU A 502 -59.06 -10.07 137.63
C LEU A 502 -58.11 -9.36 138.61
N GLN A 503 -57.11 -8.63 138.11
CA GLN A 503 -56.25 -7.77 138.94
C GLN A 503 -57.04 -6.61 139.53
N ALA A 504 -58.03 -6.05 138.86
CA ALA A 504 -58.91 -4.98 139.33
C ALA A 504 -59.91 -5.50 140.36
N VAL A 505 -60.41 -6.73 140.25
CA VAL A 505 -61.19 -7.39 141.31
C VAL A 505 -60.32 -7.68 142.54
N VAL A 506 -59.06 -8.05 142.34
CA VAL A 506 -58.07 -8.18 143.43
C VAL A 506 -57.75 -6.80 144.02
N TYR A 507 -57.56 -5.76 143.20
CA TYR A 507 -57.29 -4.39 143.63
C TYR A 507 -58.51 -3.75 144.32
N ASP A 508 -59.74 -4.00 143.86
CA ASP A 508 -60.99 -3.50 144.45
C ASP A 508 -61.31 -4.19 145.79
N TYR A 509 -60.79 -5.39 146.03
CA TYR A 509 -60.81 -6.02 147.37
C TYR A 509 -59.65 -5.55 148.25
N GLU A 510 -58.47 -5.26 147.68
CA GLU A 510 -57.28 -4.82 148.42
C GLU A 510 -57.20 -3.29 148.64
N SER A 511 -58.07 -2.48 148.03
CA SER A 511 -58.01 -1.00 148.09
C SER A 511 -59.13 -0.31 148.89
N CYS A 512 -59.74 -1.01 149.85
CA CYS A 512 -60.42 -0.39 151.01
C CYS A 512 -59.45 0.34 151.98
N VAL A 513 -58.16 0.46 151.66
CA VAL A 513 -57.13 1.02 152.55
C VAL A 513 -56.10 1.82 151.75
N SER A 514 -56.33 3.11 151.53
CA SER A 514 -55.36 4.20 151.83
C SER A 514 -55.62 5.49 151.05
N ARG A 515 -55.25 6.58 151.72
CA ARG A 515 -55.60 7.96 151.49
C ARG A 515 -54.42 8.74 150.88
N THR A 516 -54.77 9.85 150.22
CA THR A 516 -54.09 11.18 150.15
C THR A 516 -52.95 11.49 149.17
N GLN A 517 -53.24 12.52 148.33
CA GLN A 517 -52.43 13.68 147.87
C GLN A 517 -51.31 13.44 146.81
N SER A 518 -51.05 14.27 145.79
CA SER A 518 -51.64 15.50 145.20
C SER A 518 -50.89 15.91 143.89
N ALA A 519 -51.61 16.54 142.94
CA ALA A 519 -51.29 17.57 141.89
C ALA A 519 -49.83 17.91 141.48
N PHE A 520 -49.43 18.25 140.23
CA PHE A 520 -49.82 19.32 139.26
C PHE A 520 -49.16 19.01 137.87
N THR A 521 -49.85 18.92 136.71
CA THR A 521 -50.08 19.91 135.59
C THR A 521 -48.85 20.60 134.94
N PRO A 522 -48.87 21.22 133.72
CA PRO A 522 -49.75 21.06 132.51
C PRO A 522 -49.06 21.30 131.12
N MET A 523 -49.89 21.31 130.04
CA MET A 523 -49.84 22.11 128.78
C MET A 523 -49.59 21.39 127.42
N THR A 524 -50.73 21.19 126.72
CA THR A 524 -51.13 21.40 125.30
C THR A 524 -50.24 22.28 124.36
N PRO A 525 -50.52 22.50 123.03
CA PRO A 525 -51.63 22.05 122.12
C PRO A 525 -51.26 21.73 120.62
N SER A 526 -52.24 21.19 119.85
CA SER A 526 -52.62 21.46 118.41
C SER A 526 -51.57 21.27 117.27
N THR A 527 -51.84 20.88 116.01
CA THR A 527 -53.01 20.83 115.10
C THR A 527 -52.56 20.19 113.76
N GLY A 528 -53.48 19.57 113.00
CA GLY A 528 -53.55 19.80 111.53
C GLY A 528 -53.00 18.77 110.49
N LYS A 529 -53.90 17.92 109.97
CA LYS A 529 -54.22 17.60 108.54
C LYS A 529 -53.14 17.19 107.48
N ARG A 530 -53.55 16.11 106.75
CA ARG A 530 -53.53 15.84 105.28
C ARG A 530 -52.32 15.18 104.57
N SER A 531 -52.59 13.94 104.13
CA SER A 531 -52.43 13.32 102.79
C SER A 531 -51.11 13.41 101.99
N ARG A 532 -50.78 12.21 101.46
CA ARG A 532 -50.03 11.84 100.23
C ARG A 532 -48.54 11.55 100.42
N VAL A 533 -48.20 10.26 100.28
CA VAL A 533 -46.82 9.78 100.18
C VAL A 533 -46.42 9.73 98.70
N GLN A 534 -45.46 10.59 98.33
CA GLN A 534 -44.47 10.32 97.29
C GLN A 534 -43.21 9.80 97.99
N SER A 535 -42.52 8.84 97.39
CA SER A 535 -41.15 8.41 97.72
C SER A 535 -40.45 8.09 96.39
N ALA A 536 -39.15 8.26 96.18
CA ALA A 536 -38.09 8.95 96.89
C ALA A 536 -37.06 9.34 95.80
N HIS A 537 -36.40 10.48 95.94
CA HIS A 537 -35.31 10.88 95.04
C HIS A 537 -34.19 11.60 95.80
N ARG A 538 -32.98 11.31 95.32
CA ARG A 538 -31.70 12.03 95.42
C ARG A 538 -30.80 11.76 96.62
N SER A 539 -29.75 11.00 96.33
CA SER A 539 -28.37 11.38 96.67
C SER A 539 -27.70 12.04 95.45
N ILE A 540 -26.80 12.97 95.75
CA ILE A 540 -26.13 13.97 94.91
C ILE A 540 -24.67 13.56 94.68
N ALA A 541 -24.14 13.79 93.47
CA ALA A 541 -22.82 14.35 93.14
C ALA A 541 -22.52 14.02 91.65
N SER A 542 -22.62 14.99 90.73
CA SER A 542 -21.50 15.76 90.14
C SER A 542 -20.47 14.87 89.42
N ARG A 543 -20.04 15.12 88.17
CA ARG A 543 -19.73 16.39 87.51
C ARG A 543 -19.37 16.10 86.05
N GLY A 544 -19.68 17.04 85.15
CA GLY A 544 -18.81 17.43 84.02
C GLY A 544 -18.63 16.47 82.83
N THR A 545 -19.41 16.73 81.78
CA THR A 545 -18.92 16.82 80.38
C THR A 545 -17.64 17.67 80.33
N PRO A 546 -16.63 17.43 79.45
CA PRO A 546 -16.78 17.19 78.01
C PRO A 546 -15.75 16.19 77.43
N SER A 547 -15.85 15.79 76.14
CA SER A 547 -14.77 15.19 75.29
C SER A 547 -15.39 14.33 74.17
N SER A 548 -14.87 14.20 72.94
CA SER A 548 -13.86 14.92 72.16
C SER A 548 -13.89 14.32 70.74
N GLY A 549 -13.37 15.05 69.75
CA GLY A 549 -12.91 14.46 68.49
C GLY A 549 -11.56 13.75 68.64
N LEU A 550 -11.23 12.99 67.58
CA LEU A 550 -9.91 12.57 67.04
C LEU A 550 -8.82 11.99 68.00
N PHE A 551 -8.44 10.72 67.79
CA PHE A 551 -7.06 10.14 67.62
C PHE A 551 -7.09 8.58 67.68
N PRO A 552 -6.10 7.81 67.12
CA PRO A 552 -4.65 8.07 67.09
C PRO A 552 -3.94 8.01 65.71
N PRO A 553 -2.62 8.35 65.65
CA PRO A 553 -1.82 8.51 64.44
C PRO A 553 -1.04 7.24 64.05
N ALA A 554 -0.30 7.34 62.95
CA ALA A 554 0.45 6.27 62.28
C ALA A 554 1.64 5.69 63.07
N ILE A 555 1.83 4.36 62.99
CA ILE A 555 3.13 3.65 63.08
C ILE A 555 3.16 2.52 62.02
N ILE A 556 4.34 2.39 61.40
CA ILE A 556 4.76 1.70 60.17
C ILE A 556 5.05 0.19 60.46
N TRP A 557 4.92 -0.77 59.52
CA TRP A 557 5.96 -1.54 58.79
C TRP A 557 5.34 -2.91 58.36
N PRO A 558 5.88 -3.69 57.39
CA PRO A 558 6.37 -3.39 56.04
C PRO A 558 5.56 -4.14 54.95
N ASN A 559 5.43 -3.58 53.75
CA ASN A 559 4.97 -4.34 52.57
C ASN A 559 6.17 -4.79 51.74
N ASN A 560 6.46 -6.08 51.79
CA ASN A 560 7.38 -6.73 50.88
C ASN A 560 6.73 -6.86 49.51
N ARG A 561 7.30 -6.13 48.55
CA ARG A 561 7.53 -6.47 47.13
C ARG A 561 6.51 -7.43 46.50
N THR A 562 5.69 -6.89 45.60
CA THR A 562 5.30 -7.63 44.40
C THR A 562 5.60 -6.77 43.18
N ILE A 563 6.36 -7.39 42.28
CA ILE A 563 6.92 -6.85 41.06
C ILE A 563 5.81 -6.91 40.00
N THR A 564 5.36 -5.77 39.51
CA THR A 564 4.98 -5.55 38.09
C THR A 564 4.60 -4.06 37.90
N PRO A 565 5.22 -3.34 36.94
CA PRO A 565 4.92 -1.93 36.72
C PRO A 565 3.76 -1.71 35.74
N ASP A 566 2.87 -0.80 36.13
CA ASP A 566 1.90 -0.12 35.28
C ASP A 566 2.60 1.02 34.52
N MET A 567 2.32 1.18 33.22
CA MET A 567 2.97 2.15 32.34
C MET A 567 1.97 3.22 31.90
N GLY A 568 2.14 4.41 32.50
CA GLY A 568 1.55 5.65 32.03
C GLY A 568 2.29 6.25 30.81
N ASN A 569 1.50 6.99 30.02
CA ASN A 569 1.86 7.88 28.92
C ASN A 569 3.15 8.69 29.11
N LEU A 570 3.93 8.85 28.02
CA LEU A 570 4.66 10.07 27.64
C LEU A 570 5.10 10.00 26.16
N ASN A 571 5.08 11.18 25.51
CA ASN A 571 5.29 11.46 24.08
C ASN A 571 6.73 11.25 23.54
N ASN A 572 6.79 11.07 22.21
CA ASN A 572 7.81 11.49 21.22
C ASN A 572 9.23 10.86 21.18
N GLU A 573 9.64 10.57 19.93
CA GLU A 573 11.01 10.32 19.39
C GLU A 573 11.64 8.91 19.59
N PRO A 574 12.53 8.45 18.68
CA PRO A 574 12.32 7.23 17.91
C PRO A 574 13.19 6.07 18.42
N SER A 575 12.60 4.89 18.29
CA SER A 575 13.13 3.55 18.54
C SER A 575 14.64 3.35 18.28
N LYS A 576 15.46 3.37 19.33
CA LYS A 576 16.75 2.65 19.35
C LYS A 576 16.46 1.15 19.44
N LYS A 577 16.52 0.45 18.31
CA LYS A 577 16.47 -1.02 18.26
C LYS A 577 17.78 -1.59 18.82
N MET A 578 17.69 -2.38 19.88
CA MET A 578 18.77 -3.26 20.32
C MET A 578 19.15 -4.22 19.19
N GLN A 579 20.41 -4.15 18.77
CA GLN A 579 20.98 -4.91 17.67
C GLN A 579 21.43 -6.28 18.17
N ARG A 580 20.82 -7.34 17.63
CA ARG A 580 21.27 -8.73 17.84
C ARG A 580 22.57 -8.97 17.05
N PRO A 581 23.53 -9.78 17.56
CA PRO A 581 24.81 -10.00 16.86
C PRO A 581 24.62 -10.58 15.47
N LYS A 582 25.20 -9.92 14.44
CA LYS A 582 25.20 -10.39 13.07
C LYS A 582 26.26 -11.48 12.91
N THR A 583 25.85 -12.70 12.57
CA THR A 583 26.75 -13.70 12.01
C THR A 583 27.06 -13.31 10.57
N VAL A 584 28.35 -13.12 10.27
CA VAL A 584 28.83 -12.70 8.96
C VAL A 584 28.91 -13.92 8.04
N GLY A 585 27.95 -14.04 7.11
CA GLY A 585 27.99 -15.02 6.03
C GLY A 585 28.84 -14.52 4.86
N GLY A 586 29.94 -15.21 4.58
CA GLY A 586 30.38 -15.52 3.20
C GLY A 586 31.05 -14.44 2.34
N ARG A 587 32.26 -14.00 2.69
CA ARG A 587 33.16 -13.25 1.77
C ARG A 587 33.94 -14.11 0.76
N LEU A 588 33.75 -15.44 0.76
CA LEU A 588 34.51 -16.33 -0.13
C LEU A 588 33.85 -16.53 -1.51
N ARG A 589 32.52 -16.52 -1.59
CA ARG A 589 31.79 -16.70 -2.87
C ARG A 589 31.91 -15.50 -3.81
N SER A 590 31.95 -14.28 -3.28
CA SER A 590 32.11 -13.07 -4.10
C SER A 590 33.51 -13.00 -4.73
N ARG A 591 34.56 -13.36 -3.99
CA ARG A 591 35.93 -13.36 -4.52
C ARG A 591 36.16 -14.37 -5.64
N ILE A 592 35.53 -15.55 -5.57
CA ILE A 592 35.65 -16.57 -6.62
C ILE A 592 34.86 -16.15 -7.87
N ALA A 593 33.70 -15.51 -7.71
CA ALA A 593 32.94 -14.96 -8.83
C ALA A 593 33.69 -13.81 -9.53
N ASP A 594 34.32 -12.92 -8.76
CA ASP A 594 35.09 -11.79 -9.31
C ASP A 594 36.40 -12.25 -9.99
N GLN A 595 37.00 -13.36 -9.56
CA GLN A 595 38.18 -13.95 -10.21
C GLN A 595 37.85 -14.68 -11.50
N LEU A 596 36.71 -15.37 -11.58
CA LEU A 596 36.27 -16.08 -12.79
C LEU A 596 35.71 -15.15 -13.88
N LEU A 597 35.20 -13.97 -13.49
CA LEU A 597 34.69 -12.98 -14.44
C LEU A 597 35.81 -12.11 -15.05
N ASN A 598 36.93 -11.93 -14.35
CA ASN A 598 38.08 -11.18 -14.88
C ASN A 598 38.97 -11.99 -15.84
N GLU A 599 38.81 -13.31 -15.93
CA GLU A 599 39.50 -14.16 -16.93
C GLU A 599 38.72 -14.27 -18.26
N LEU A 600 37.54 -13.67 -18.35
CA LEU A 600 36.71 -13.59 -19.57
C LEU A 600 36.74 -12.17 -20.15
N ASP A 601 37.93 -11.63 -20.39
CA ASP A 601 38.05 -10.45 -21.26
C ASP A 601 37.74 -10.88 -22.70
N PHE A 602 36.51 -10.57 -23.13
CA PHE A 602 36.10 -10.67 -24.51
C PHE A 602 36.95 -9.71 -25.36
N ASP A 603 37.77 -10.27 -26.25
CA ASP A 603 38.50 -9.49 -27.25
C ASP A 603 37.52 -8.89 -28.26
N LYS A 604 37.05 -7.68 -27.95
CA LYS A 604 36.13 -6.89 -28.76
C LYS A 604 36.67 -6.68 -30.18
N HIS A 605 37.99 -6.74 -30.38
CA HIS A 605 38.60 -6.55 -31.68
C HIS A 605 38.40 -7.76 -32.60
N LEU A 606 38.41 -8.98 -32.06
CA LEU A 606 38.18 -10.20 -32.83
C LEU A 606 36.72 -10.34 -33.27
N THR A 607 35.77 -9.93 -32.41
CA THR A 607 34.34 -9.96 -32.72
C THR A 607 33.95 -8.91 -33.78
N ILE A 608 34.60 -7.75 -33.79
CA ILE A 608 34.38 -6.73 -34.82
C ILE A 608 34.93 -7.20 -36.18
N VAL A 609 36.12 -7.80 -36.21
CA VAL A 609 36.71 -8.36 -37.44
C VAL A 609 35.85 -9.49 -38.02
N GLN A 610 35.29 -10.37 -37.18
CA GLN A 610 34.39 -11.44 -37.62
C GLN A 610 33.04 -10.92 -38.14
N LEU A 611 32.54 -9.80 -37.62
CA LEU A 611 31.31 -9.17 -38.13
C LEU A 611 31.55 -8.39 -39.44
N GLU A 612 32.75 -7.85 -39.65
CA GLU A 612 33.16 -7.23 -40.92
C GLU A 612 33.39 -8.28 -42.02
N GLU A 613 33.96 -9.45 -41.71
CA GLU A 613 34.10 -10.56 -42.67
C GLU A 613 32.74 -11.13 -43.12
N LEU A 614 31.77 -11.26 -42.20
CA LEU A 614 30.41 -11.70 -42.53
C LEU A 614 29.62 -10.68 -43.36
N ALA A 615 29.92 -9.39 -43.24
CA ALA A 615 29.29 -8.34 -44.05
C ALA A 615 29.82 -8.32 -45.50
N ILE A 616 31.06 -8.77 -45.72
CA ILE A 616 31.68 -8.86 -47.04
C ILE A 616 31.20 -10.11 -47.80
N GLU A 617 30.89 -11.22 -47.12
CA GLU A 617 30.39 -12.45 -47.75
C GLU A 617 28.89 -12.41 -48.12
N GLY A 618 28.09 -11.51 -47.53
CA GLY A 618 26.66 -11.36 -47.83
C GLY A 618 26.32 -10.69 -49.17
N GLY A 619 27.32 -10.25 -49.93
CA GLY A 619 27.18 -9.49 -51.18
C GLY A 619 27.26 -10.33 -52.46
N LYS A 620 26.53 -11.45 -52.58
CA LYS A 620 26.32 -12.12 -53.88
C LYS A 620 24.85 -12.08 -54.30
N PRO A 621 24.51 -11.57 -55.50
CA PRO A 621 23.14 -11.51 -55.97
C PRO A 621 22.68 -12.91 -56.38
N ILE A 622 21.59 -13.38 -55.79
CA ILE A 622 20.91 -14.61 -56.22
C ILE A 622 20.10 -14.27 -57.47
N ALA A 623 20.57 -14.78 -58.61
CA ALA A 623 19.86 -14.76 -59.88
C ALA A 623 18.71 -15.78 -59.88
N ASN A 624 17.61 -15.38 -60.52
CA ASN A 624 16.43 -16.13 -60.99
C ASN A 624 16.56 -17.66 -61.00
N TYR A 625 15.57 -18.33 -60.38
CA TYR A 625 14.64 -19.26 -61.05
C TYR A 625 13.33 -19.35 -60.27
#